data_AF-A0A3M6TP70-F1
#
_entry.id   AF-A0A3M6TP70-F1
#
_cell.length_a   1.000
_cell.length_b   1.000
_cell.length_c   1.000
_cell.angle_alpha   90.00
_cell.angle_beta   90.00
_cell.angle_gamma   90.00
#
_symmetry.space_group_name_H-M   'P 1'
#
loop_
_entity.id
_entity.type
_entity.pdbx_description
1 polymer ?
#
loop_
_entity_poly.entity_id
_entity_poly.type
_entity_poly.pdbx_seq_one_letter_code
_entity_poly.pdbx_strand_id
1 'polypeptide(L)'
;MRKQEDKMVQVSLPANNHCKVHTSRTIPVSPTAPEHFSIEQINKLESKFLHQKWPDKTRVVVIAMESNLLTRDVELWFQARREKWMQGVIAAIALAKESLSEHP
;
A
#
# COMPACT_ATOMS: atom_id res chain seq x y z
N MET A 1 -68.09 -0.87 -7.74
CA MET A 1 -67.61 -1.20 -6.39
C MET A 1 -66.11 -0.94 -6.30
N ARG A 2 -65.67 -0.31 -5.22
CA ARG A 2 -64.25 -0.12 -4.84
C ARG A 2 -63.66 -1.42 -4.30
N LYS A 3 -62.32 -1.44 -4.17
CA LYS A 3 -61.41 -2.34 -3.41
C LYS A 3 -60.60 -3.25 -4.34
N GLN A 4 -59.28 -3.38 -4.26
CA GLN A 4 -58.32 -3.03 -3.20
C GLN A 4 -56.91 -3.07 -3.85
N GLU A 5 -56.07 -2.07 -3.61
CA GLU A 5 -54.64 -2.12 -3.94
C GLU A 5 -53.95 -3.11 -3.00
N ASP A 6 -53.34 -4.15 -3.58
CA ASP A 6 -52.49 -5.07 -2.84
C ASP A 6 -51.12 -4.40 -2.62
N LYS A 7 -50.93 -3.89 -1.42
CA LYS A 7 -49.67 -3.31 -0.94
C LYS A 7 -48.61 -4.40 -0.90
N MET A 8 -47.71 -4.40 -1.87
CA MET A 8 -46.46 -5.16 -1.76
C MET A 8 -45.60 -4.50 -0.68
N VAL A 9 -45.39 -5.25 0.41
CA VAL A 9 -44.64 -4.85 1.61
C VAL A 9 -43.23 -4.41 1.22
N GLN A 10 -42.88 -3.17 1.53
CA GLN A 10 -41.50 -2.70 1.49
C GLN A 10 -40.69 -3.39 2.59
N VAL A 11 -39.81 -4.31 2.21
CA VAL A 11 -38.71 -4.74 3.07
C VAL A 11 -37.54 -3.78 2.83
N SER A 12 -37.32 -2.87 3.79
CA SER A 12 -36.15 -2.01 3.79
C SER A 12 -34.92 -2.87 4.11
N LEU A 13 -34.12 -3.19 3.09
CA LEU A 13 -32.76 -3.70 3.26
C LEU A 13 -31.86 -2.56 3.76
N PRO A 14 -30.98 -2.79 4.77
CA PRO A 14 -30.13 -1.75 5.29
C PRO A 14 -29.17 -1.24 4.22
N ALA A 15 -29.08 0.08 4.11
CA ALA A 15 -28.18 0.78 3.22
C ALA A 15 -26.73 0.45 3.57
N ASN A 16 -26.12 -0.38 2.74
CA ASN A 16 -24.71 -0.33 2.49
C ASN A 16 -24.50 -0.64 1.01
N ASN A 17 -23.39 -0.18 0.45
CA ASN A 17 -23.02 -0.22 -0.96
C ASN A 17 -23.38 1.07 -1.70
N HIS A 18 -22.62 2.11 -1.38
CA HIS A 18 -22.28 3.09 -2.41
C HIS A 18 -21.50 2.35 -3.50
N CYS A 19 -22.23 1.94 -4.53
CA CYS A 19 -21.71 1.49 -5.80
C CYS A 19 -20.82 2.58 -6.41
N LYS A 20 -19.58 2.22 -6.72
CA LYS A 20 -18.97 2.65 -7.98
C LYS A 20 -18.59 1.41 -8.76
N VAL A 21 -19.61 0.85 -9.41
CA VAL A 21 -19.43 0.06 -10.62
C VAL A 21 -18.91 1.03 -11.67
N HIS A 22 -17.59 1.08 -11.85
CA HIS A 22 -17.02 1.51 -13.12
C HIS A 22 -16.76 0.25 -13.95
N THR A 23 -17.76 -0.08 -14.76
CA THR A 23 -17.65 -0.34 -16.21
C THR A 23 -16.23 -0.50 -16.77
N SER A 24 -16.05 -1.58 -17.53
CA SER A 24 -14.89 -2.00 -18.32
C SER A 24 -13.96 -0.91 -18.88
N ARG A 25 -12.65 -1.20 -18.80
CA ARG A 25 -11.56 -0.73 -19.69
C ARG A 25 -11.36 0.79 -19.77
N THR A 26 -10.52 1.31 -18.87
CA THR A 26 -9.51 2.32 -19.22
C THR A 26 -8.34 2.18 -18.26
N ILE A 27 -7.14 1.86 -18.76
CA ILE A 27 -5.90 2.08 -18.01
C ILE A 27 -5.71 3.61 -18.00
N PRO A 28 -5.76 4.30 -16.86
CA PRO A 28 -5.25 5.66 -16.79
C PRO A 28 -3.74 5.53 -16.58
N VAL A 29 -3.00 5.43 -17.67
CA VAL A 29 -1.55 5.64 -17.62
C VAL A 29 -1.33 7.15 -17.59
N SER A 30 -1.48 7.74 -16.40
CA SER A 30 -0.98 9.09 -16.15
C SER A 30 0.50 8.96 -15.75
N PRO A 31 1.42 9.59 -16.47
CA PRO A 31 2.83 9.56 -16.13
C PRO A 31 3.04 10.41 -14.88
N THR A 32 3.82 9.91 -13.91
CA THR A 32 4.47 10.69 -12.83
C THR A 32 3.68 11.11 -11.57
N ALA A 33 2.83 10.26 -10.98
CA ALA A 33 2.53 10.41 -9.55
C ALA A 33 2.18 9.09 -8.86
N PRO A 34 2.97 8.63 -7.85
CA PRO A 34 2.44 7.78 -6.81
C PRO A 34 1.53 8.68 -5.95
N GLU A 35 0.23 8.64 -6.23
CA GLU A 35 -0.78 9.13 -5.28
C GLU A 35 -0.56 8.33 -3.99
N HIS A 36 -0.32 9.02 -2.87
CA HIS A 36 0.13 8.47 -1.60
C HIS A 36 -0.47 7.08 -1.28
N PHE A 37 0.39 6.10 -1.00
CA PHE A 37 -0.06 4.75 -0.61
C PHE A 37 -0.94 4.80 0.64
N SER A 38 -2.01 4.01 0.64
CA SER A 38 -2.87 3.87 1.82
C SER A 38 -2.10 3.25 2.99
N ILE A 39 -2.59 3.46 4.22
CA ILE A 39 -1.98 2.86 5.42
C ILE A 39 -1.91 1.34 5.31
N GLU A 40 -2.94 0.71 4.75
CA GLU A 40 -2.95 -0.75 4.54
C GLU A 40 -1.85 -1.19 3.56
N GLN A 41 -1.67 -0.44 2.46
CA GLN A 41 -0.61 -0.70 1.49
C GLN A 41 0.77 -0.54 2.11
N ILE A 42 0.99 0.53 2.88
CA ILE A 42 2.22 0.75 3.63
C ILE A 42 2.49 -0.40 4.61
N ASN A 43 1.49 -0.82 5.39
CA ASN A 43 1.65 -1.91 6.35
C ASN A 43 2.02 -3.24 5.67
N LYS A 44 1.41 -3.54 4.52
CA LYS A 44 1.77 -4.71 3.70
C LYS A 44 3.21 -4.62 3.21
N LEU A 45 3.62 -3.48 2.65
CA LEU A 45 4.99 -3.25 2.17
C LEU A 45 6.02 -3.34 3.30
N GLU A 46 5.75 -2.74 4.46
CA GLU A 46 6.61 -2.81 5.64
C GLU A 46 6.75 -4.24 6.15
N SER A 47 5.66 -4.99 6.23
CA SER A 47 5.70 -6.42 6.59
C SER A 47 6.59 -7.20 5.62
N LYS A 48 6.45 -7.01 4.31
CA LYS A 48 7.29 -7.69 3.32
C LYS A 48 8.76 -7.24 3.41
N PHE A 49 9.03 -5.97 3.71
CA PHE A 49 10.38 -5.42 3.88
C PHE A 49 11.13 -6.02 5.06
N LEU A 50 10.45 -6.29 6.18
CA LEU A 50 11.06 -6.94 7.34
C LEU A 50 11.61 -8.32 6.98
N HIS A 51 10.86 -9.08 6.17
CA HIS A 51 11.27 -10.40 5.71
C HIS A 51 12.36 -10.36 4.64
N GLN A 52 12.23 -9.49 3.63
CA GLN A 52 13.18 -9.42 2.52
C GLN A 52 13.36 -7.97 2.05
N LYS A 53 14.48 -7.35 2.43
CA LYS A 53 14.81 -5.95 2.10
C LYS A 53 15.21 -5.74 0.62
N TRP A 54 15.58 -6.83 -0.04
CA TRP A 54 16.03 -6.90 -1.43
C TRP A 54 15.24 -7.98 -2.19
N PRO A 55 13.98 -7.72 -2.55
CA PRO A 55 13.20 -8.65 -3.36
C PRO A 55 13.76 -8.72 -4.78
N ASP A 56 13.77 -9.93 -5.37
CA ASP A 56 14.03 -10.11 -6.80
C ASP A 56 12.82 -9.65 -7.65
N LYS A 57 12.99 -9.61 -8.98
CA LYS A 57 11.95 -9.13 -9.91
C LYS A 57 10.64 -9.91 -9.77
N THR A 58 10.71 -11.22 -9.63
CA THR A 58 9.52 -12.08 -9.47
C THR A 58 8.80 -11.74 -8.18
N ARG A 59 9.55 -11.56 -7.09
CA ARG A 59 9.00 -11.20 -5.80
C ARG A 59 8.39 -9.80 -5.78
N VAL A 60 9.00 -8.83 -6.46
CA VAL A 60 8.42 -7.49 -6.60
C VAL A 60 7.05 -7.56 -7.27
N VAL A 61 6.90 -8.36 -8.34
CA VAL A 61 5.61 -8.55 -9.02
C VAL A 61 4.58 -9.17 -8.06
N VAL A 62 4.95 -10.19 -7.30
CA VAL A 62 4.06 -10.81 -6.31
C VAL A 62 3.61 -9.79 -5.25
N ILE A 63 4.54 -9.01 -4.71
CA ILE A 63 4.22 -7.98 -3.70
C ILE A 63 3.30 -6.90 -4.28
N ALA A 64 3.53 -6.49 -5.54
CA ALA A 64 2.70 -5.52 -6.24
C ALA A 64 1.26 -6.03 -6.39
N MET A 65 1.08 -7.29 -6.78
CA MET A 65 -0.23 -7.93 -6.86
C MET A 65 -0.92 -8.01 -5.49
N GLU A 66 -0.23 -8.45 -4.45
CA GLU A 66 -0.77 -8.57 -3.08
C GLU A 66 -1.15 -7.21 -2.46
N SER A 67 -0.43 -6.16 -2.85
CA SER A 67 -0.61 -4.79 -2.33
C SER A 67 -1.50 -3.92 -3.23
N ASN A 68 -1.95 -4.47 -4.37
CA ASN A 68 -2.71 -3.75 -5.39
C ASN A 68 -2.02 -2.45 -5.83
N LEU A 69 -0.71 -2.55 -6.09
CA LEU A 69 0.17 -1.48 -6.55
C LEU A 69 0.81 -1.88 -7.88
N LEU A 70 1.40 -0.90 -8.57
CA LEU A 70 2.23 -1.20 -9.73
C LEU A 70 3.59 -1.75 -9.29
N THR A 71 4.17 -2.64 -10.10
CA THR A 71 5.54 -3.15 -9.89
C THR A 71 6.52 -2.00 -9.69
N ARG A 72 6.40 -0.93 -10.50
CA ARG A 72 7.27 0.23 -10.43
C ARG A 72 7.17 0.97 -9.10
N ASP A 73 5.96 1.13 -8.57
CA ASP A 73 5.73 1.78 -7.29
C ASP A 73 6.36 1.00 -6.13
N VAL A 74 6.26 -0.34 -6.19
CA VAL A 74 6.91 -1.22 -5.23
C VAL A 74 8.44 -1.10 -5.34
N GLU A 75 9.02 -1.08 -6.54
CA GLU A 75 10.46 -0.88 -6.72
C GLU A 75 10.94 0.44 -6.09
N LEU A 76 10.25 1.55 -6.39
CA LEU A 76 10.57 2.87 -5.85
C LEU A 76 10.44 2.91 -4.34
N TRP A 77 9.35 2.34 -3.80
CA TRP A 77 9.14 2.31 -2.35
C TRP A 77 10.23 1.51 -1.64
N PHE A 78 10.62 0.34 -2.17
CA PHE A 78 11.69 -0.47 -1.59
C PHE A 78 13.04 0.26 -1.65
N GLN A 79 13.32 1.00 -2.73
CA GLN A 79 14.51 1.83 -2.82
C GLN A 79 14.52 2.93 -1.74
N ALA A 80 13.47 3.75 -1.70
CA ALA A 80 13.36 4.84 -0.72
C ALA A 80 13.40 4.31 0.73
N ARG A 81 12.77 3.16 0.98
CA ARG A 81 12.78 2.53 2.31
C ARG A 81 14.17 2.06 2.70
N ARG A 82 14.95 1.50 1.77
CA ARG A 82 16.35 1.13 2.02
C ARG A 82 17.22 2.35 2.30
N GLU A 83 17.05 3.44 1.57
CA GLU A 83 17.79 4.68 1.81
C GLU A 83 17.56 5.19 3.24
N LYS A 84 16.29 5.25 3.68
CA LYS A 84 15.95 5.61 5.06
C LYS A 84 16.54 4.64 6.09
N TRP A 85 16.47 3.33 5.82
CA TRP A 85 17.06 2.33 6.70
C TRP A 85 18.59 2.48 6.80
N MET A 86 19.28 2.72 5.68
CA MET A 86 20.73 2.91 5.65
C MET A 86 21.16 4.19 6.34
N GLN A 87 20.40 5.28 6.22
CA GLN A 87 20.66 6.50 6.98
C GLN A 87 20.65 6.23 8.49
N GLY A 88 19.68 5.45 8.99
CA GLY A 88 19.63 5.04 10.39
C GLY A 88 20.84 4.20 10.81
N VAL A 89 21.27 3.26 9.96
CA VAL A 89 22.46 2.44 10.21
C VAL A 89 23.74 3.28 10.25
N ILE A 90 23.90 4.22 9.30
CA ILE A 90 25.07 5.11 9.26
C ILE A 90 25.12 6.00 10.50
N ALA A 91 23.98 6.57 10.91
CA ALA A 91 23.89 7.37 12.13
C ALA A 91 24.25 6.55 13.38
N ALA A 92 23.78 5.31 13.49
CA ALA A 92 24.12 4.42 14.60
C ALA A 92 25.62 4.08 14.64
N ILE A 93 26.24 3.84 13.48
CA ILE A 93 27.69 3.61 13.37
C ILE A 93 28.46 4.85 13.79
N ALA A 94 28.05 6.04 13.33
CA ALA A 94 28.69 7.30 13.69
C ALA A 94 28.67 7.53 15.22
N LEU A 95 27.52 7.29 15.86
CA LEU A 95 27.38 7.40 17.32
C LEU A 95 28.29 6.39 18.06
N ALA A 96 28.33 5.14 17.59
CA ALA A 96 29.18 4.10 18.20
C ALA A 96 30.67 4.43 18.07
N LYS A 97 31.09 5.02 16.95
CA LYS A 97 32.48 5.46 16.75
C LYS A 97 32.88 6.59 17.71
N GLU A 98 31.96 7.48 18.05
CA GLU A 98 32.23 8.57 19.00
C GLU A 98 32.41 8.02 20.42
N SER A 99 31.55 7.11 20.86
CA SER A 99 31.69 6.46 22.18
C SER A 99 32.98 5.66 22.35
N LEU A 100 33.56 5.14 21.27
CA LEU A 100 34.82 4.38 21.31
C LEU A 100 36.07 5.29 21.40
N SER A 101 35.93 6.58 21.08
CA SER A 101 37.05 7.54 21.06
C SER A 101 37.31 8.20 22.43
N GLU A 102 36.38 8.09 23.39
CA GLU A 102 36.40 8.81 24.67
C GLU A 102 37.10 8.05 25.81
N HIS A 103 37.90 7.02 25.51
CA HIS A 103 38.72 6.33 26.51
C HIS A 103 40.23 6.46 26.17
N PRO A 104 40.96 7.36 26.85
CA PRO A 104 42.43 7.41 26.84
C PRO A 104 43.07 6.31 27.71
#